data_AF-A0A0N4TDC5-F1
#
_entry.id   AF-A0A0N4TDC5-F1
#
_cell.length_a   1.000
_cell.length_b   1.000
_cell.length_c   1.000
_cell.angle_alpha   90.00
_cell.angle_beta   90.00
_cell.angle_gamma   90.00
#
_symmetry.space_group_name_H-M   'P 1'
#
loop_
_entity.id
_entity.type
_entity.pdbx_description
1 polymer ?
#
loop_
_entity_poly.entity_id
_entity_poly.type
_entity_poly.pdbx_seq_one_letter_code
_entity_poly.pdbx_strand_id
1 'polypeptide(L)' 'LIYQATGVTPGHNVIIAVAGLAKVFAGELVEEALDIRERMGEEGEPLKPHHIQIAYDQLREKGKLFPPYGSRRNPFI' A
#
# COMPACT_ATOMS: atom_id res chain seq x y z
N LEU A 1 12.09 14.00 -2.46
CA LEU A 1 11.28 13.18 -3.39
C LEU A 1 10.34 14.01 -4.25
N ILE A 2 9.32 14.70 -3.72
CA ILE A 2 8.35 15.45 -4.57
C ILE A 2 9.03 16.52 -5.44
N TYR A 3 9.90 17.36 -4.86
CA TYR A 3 10.69 18.35 -5.63
C TYR A 3 11.59 17.67 -6.69
N GLN A 4 12.25 16.57 -6.33
CA GLN A 4 13.13 15.84 -7.25
C GLN A 4 12.37 15.23 -8.43
N ALA A 5 11.11 14.81 -8.24
CA ALA A 5 10.27 14.23 -9.29
C ALA A 5 9.63 15.30 -10.19
N THR A 6 9.39 16.51 -9.67
CA THR A 6 8.58 17.53 -10.36
C THR A 6 9.37 18.77 -10.80
N GLY A 7 10.56 19.01 -10.25
CA GLY A 7 11.34 20.23 -10.46
C GLY A 7 10.76 21.48 -9.78
N VAL A 8 9.66 21.35 -9.02
CA VAL A 8 8.91 22.45 -8.41
C VAL A 8 8.82 22.25 -6.90
N THR A 9 9.02 23.31 -6.13
CA THR A 9 8.88 23.27 -4.67
C THR A 9 7.41 23.06 -4.30
N PRO A 10 7.03 21.92 -3.67
CA PRO A 10 5.65 21.67 -3.32
C PRO A 10 5.19 22.55 -2.17
N GLY A 11 3.94 23.00 -2.21
CA GLY A 11 3.31 23.64 -1.06
C GLY A 11 3.04 22.64 0.08
N HIS A 12 2.94 23.14 1.31
CA HIS A 12 2.69 22.31 2.50
C HIS A 12 1.46 21.40 2.36
N ASN A 13 0.38 21.88 1.76
CA ASN A 13 -0.84 21.09 1.55
C ASN A 13 -0.59 19.86 0.66
N VAL A 14 0.28 19.96 -0.35
CA VAL A 14 0.66 18.84 -1.21
C VAL A 14 1.49 17.83 -0.41
N ILE A 15 2.43 18.32 0.40
CA ILE A 15 3.26 17.48 1.27
C ILE A 15 2.37 16.68 2.24
N ILE A 16 1.41 17.33 2.89
CA ILE A 16 0.47 16.70 3.82
C ILE A 16 -0.39 15.66 3.10
N ALA A 17 -0.94 15.99 1.93
CA ALA A 17 -1.76 15.07 1.16
C ALA A 17 -0.98 13.82 0.74
N VAL A 18 0.24 13.98 0.21
CA VAL A 18 1.09 12.86 -0.20
C VAL A 18 1.53 12.02 1.00
N ALA A 19 1.86 12.64 2.13
CA ALA A 19 2.16 11.91 3.37
C ALA A 19 0.95 11.10 3.85
N GLY A 20 -0.25 11.66 3.75
CA GLY A 20 -1.51 10.96 4.04
C GLY A 20 -1.72 9.74 3.14
N LEU A 21 -1.57 9.90 1.83
CA LEU A 21 -1.67 8.80 0.86
C LEU A 21 -0.63 7.70 1.11
N ALA A 22 0.62 8.09 1.39
CA ALA A 22 1.69 7.16 1.70
C ALA A 22 1.40 6.37 3.00
N LYS A 23 0.82 7.02 4.01
CA LYS A 23 0.41 6.36 5.26
C LYS A 23 -0.69 5.33 5.01
N VAL A 24 -1.70 5.67 4.21
CA VAL A 24 -2.78 4.73 3.85
C VAL A 24 -2.20 3.52 3.13
N PHE A 25 -1.36 3.73 2.11
CA PHE A 25 -0.71 2.65 1.36
C PHE A 25 0.14 1.75 2.27
N ALA A 26 0.99 2.35 3.13
CA ALA A 26 1.81 1.58 4.05
C ALA A 26 0.97 0.78 5.05
N GLY A 27 -0.14 1.34 5.54
CA GLY A 27 -1.07 0.64 6.43
C GLY A 27 -1.69 -0.58 5.77
N GLU A 28 -2.28 -0.41 4.57
CA GLU A 28 -2.92 -1.52 3.84
C GLU A 28 -1.91 -2.64 3.49
N LEU A 29 -0.70 -2.27 3.08
CA LEU A 29 0.36 -3.23 2.75
C LEU A 29 0.82 -4.03 3.97
N VAL A 30 1.00 -3.36 5.11
CA VAL A 30 1.42 -4.01 6.36
C VAL A 30 0.32 -4.90 6.93
N GLU A 31 -0.94 -4.46 6.88
CA GLU A 31 -2.10 -5.25 7.33
C GLU A 31 -2.22 -6.55 6.52
N GLU A 32 -2.20 -6.49 5.18
CA GLU A 32 -2.25 -7.70 4.35
C GLU A 32 -1.02 -8.61 4.57
N ALA A 33 0.15 -8.03 4.84
CA ALA A 33 1.35 -8.81 5.14
C ALA A 33 1.26 -9.53 6.51
N LEU A 34 0.62 -8.90 7.51
CA LEU A 34 0.36 -9.53 8.81
C LEU A 34 -0.62 -10.69 8.67
N ASP A 35 -1.68 -10.53 7.86
CA ASP A 35 -2.62 -11.61 7.53
C ASP A 35 -1.91 -12.80 6.87
N ILE A 36 -1.00 -12.53 5.91
CA ILE A 36 -0.23 -13.59 5.24
C ILE A 36 0.67 -14.33 6.24
N ARG A 37 1.36 -13.59 7.11
CA ARG A 37 2.21 -14.16 8.17
C ARG A 37 1.41 -15.07 9.11
N GLU A 38 0.22 -14.64 9.51
CA GLU A 38 -0.71 -15.44 10.33
C GLU A 38 -1.15 -16.71 9.61
N ARG A 39 -1.57 -16.60 8.34
CA ARG A 39 -1.95 -17.78 7.52
C ARG A 39 -0.80 -18.77 7.29
N MET A 40 0.45 -18.30 7.36
CA MET A 40 1.65 -19.14 7.26
C MET A 40 2.11 -19.74 8.60
N GLY A 41 1.44 -19.40 9.71
CA GLY A 41 1.82 -19.87 11.05
C GLY A 41 3.09 -19.21 11.61
N GLU A 42 3.45 -18.03 11.10
CA GLU A 42 4.66 -17.29 11.49
C GLU A 42 4.36 -16.10 12.44
N GLU A 43 3.26 -16.11 13.19
CA GLU A 43 2.80 -14.95 13.99
C GLU A 43 3.83 -14.38 14.99
N GLY A 44 4.71 -15.25 15.52
CA GLY A 44 5.78 -14.86 16.46
C GLY A 44 7.00 -14.24 15.79
N GLU A 45 7.12 -14.33 14.47
CA GLU A 45 8.26 -13.82 13.70
C GLU A 45 8.00 -12.41 13.17
N PRO A 46 9.04 -11.58 12.99
CA PRO A 46 8.87 -10.28 12.33
C PRO A 46 8.43 -10.45 10.87
N LEU A 47 7.84 -9.40 10.28
CA LEU A 47 7.52 -9.41 8.86
C LEU A 47 8.79 -9.59 8.02
N LYS A 48 8.88 -10.72 7.32
CA LYS A 48 9.93 -11.03 6.35
C LYS A 48 9.60 -10.44 4.98
N PRO A 49 10.60 -10.23 4.09
CA PRO A 49 10.37 -9.64 2.77
C PRO A 49 9.33 -10.37 1.92
N HIS A 50 9.24 -11.70 2.03
CA HIS A 50 8.29 -12.49 1.25
C HIS A 50 6.82 -12.20 1.64
N HIS A 51 6.52 -11.91 2.90
CA HIS A 51 5.17 -11.49 3.34
C HIS A 51 4.75 -10.20 2.63
N ILE A 52 5.66 -9.23 2.52
CA ILE A 52 5.42 -7.94 1.86
C ILE A 52 5.23 -8.11 0.36
N GLN A 53 6.02 -8.96 -0.29
CA GLN A 53 5.91 -9.24 -1.72
C GLN A 53 4.54 -9.85 -2.06
N ILE A 54 4.14 -10.88 -1.31
CA ILE A 54 2.83 -11.54 -1.51
C ILE A 54 1.69 -10.56 -1.21
N ALA A 55 1.81 -9.74 -0.16
CA ALA A 55 0.83 -8.71 0.17
C ALA A 55 0.66 -7.70 -0.98
N TYR A 56 1.76 -7.24 -1.56
CA TYR A 56 1.75 -6.31 -2.69
C TYR A 56 1.03 -6.91 -3.90
N ASP A 57 1.31 -8.17 -4.24
CA ASP A 57 0.67 -8.86 -5.35
C ASP A 57 -0.84 -9.05 -5.10
N GLN A 58 -1.25 -9.44 -3.89
CA GLN A 58 -2.67 -9.55 -3.55
C GLN A 58 -3.40 -8.20 -3.61
N LEU A 59 -2.79 -7.11 -3.12
CA LEU A 59 -3.38 -5.77 -3.22
C LEU A 59 -3.50 -5.30 -4.67
N ARG A 60 -2.56 -5.69 -5.53
CA ARG A 60 -2.61 -5.44 -6.97
C ARG A 60 -3.79 -6.18 -7.61
N GLU A 61 -3.94 -7.47 -7.34
CA GLU A 61 -5.05 -8.28 -7.88
C GLU A 61 -6.43 -7.79 -7.42
N LYS A 62 -6.52 -7.32 -6.16
CA LYS A 62 -7.73 -6.70 -5.59
C LYS A 62 -8.05 -5.31 -6.18
N GLY A 63 -7.19 -4.74 -7.03
CA GLY A 63 -7.36 -3.39 -7.58
C GLY A 63 -7.24 -2.28 -6.53
N LYS A 64 -6.56 -2.56 -5.40
CA LYS A 64 -6.34 -1.58 -4.32
C LYS A 64 -5.16 -0.64 -4.61
N LEU A 65 -4.17 -1.10 -5.37
CA LEU A 65 -3.03 -0.26 -5.76
C LEU A 65 -3.42 0.80 -6.80
N PHE A 66 -2.72 1.94 -6.77
CA PHE A 66 -2.85 2.99 -7.79
C PHE A 66 -1.76 2.85 -8.87
N PRO A 67 -2.11 3.08 -10.15
CA PRO A 67 -3.47 3.18 -10.66
C PRO A 67 -4.20 1.83 -10.53
N PRO A 68 -5.54 1.82 -10.38
CA PRO A 68 -6.30 0.58 -10.25
C PRO A 68 -6.09 -0.34 -11.45
N TYR A 69 -5.28 -1.37 -11.26
CA TYR A 69 -5.24 -2.50 -12.16
C TYR A 69 -6.08 -3.61 -11.53
N GLY A 70 -7.12 -4.08 -12.23
CA GLY A 70 -8.05 -5.09 -11.71
C GLY A 70 -9.49 -4.59 -11.58
N SER A 71 -10.41 -5.51 -11.28
CA SER A 71 -11.84 -5.20 -11.17
C SER A 71 -12.15 -4.57 -9.81
N ARG A 72 -12.18 -3.24 -9.73
CA ARG A 72 -12.81 -2.55 -8.59
C ARG A 72 -14.31 -2.82 -8.66
N ARG A 73 -14.81 -3.80 -7.89
CA ARG A 73 -16.25 -3.99 -7.69
C ARG A 73 -16.83 -2.68 -7.16
N ASN A 74 -17.82 -2.14 -7.86
CA ASN A 74 -18.46 -0.90 -7.44
C ASN A 74 -19.18 -1.17 -6.11
N PRO A 75 -18.84 -0.46 -5.01
CA PRO A 75 -19.52 -0.67 -3.72
C PRO A 75 -20.95 -0.12 -3.69
N PHE A 76 -21.40 0.53 -4.78
CA PHE A 76 -22.73 1.14 -4.92
C PHE A 76 -23.62 0.49 -5.98
N ILE A 77 -23.23 -0.69 -6.52
CA ILE A 77 -24.06 -1.49 -7.43
C ILE A 77 -24.22 -2.90 -6.83
#